data_AF-A0A661A747-F1
#
_entry.id   AF-A0A661A747-F1
#
_cell.length_a   1.000
_cell.length_b   1.000
_cell.length_c   1.000
_cell.angle_alpha   90.00
_cell.angle_beta   90.00
_cell.angle_gamma   90.00
#
_symmetry.space_group_name_H-M   'P 1'
#
loop_
_entity.id
_entity.type
_entity.pdbx_description
1 polymer ?
#
loop_
_entity_poly.entity_id
_entity_poly.type
_entity_poly.pdbx_seq_one_letter_code
_entity_poly.pdbx_strand_id
1 'polypeptide(L)'
;MTSLILANALCILLVGGLRFGPSAVLVGAPAALWIPLMAVLAGSLLVALRREVARHQAPWQCRTRILLWLIFPGAAALNWSVGSQRQIAGADLPALALLLGLVIAVLARRWPEWGGRELSRAGWGIAARWVLLPTLAVVIWGLTRGAADGDTPISLATYPIFALAQLAAALVLPWTQWARDGVSSGRRVTGSTLLFALAHWPNPFAIMVTAAGMFVWGMAWRRGSALLPLALSMGLTATVITQTLPDDLTAHMRVGASYALKEEQFARSRSSTRRRGRFRSRPRGRAKRILLRGSAAWLRLSPAMLPHLSSPMLPRSNYAGCIASLLCAGSSTRASSGGVTKAPLIWRSANSTFLNHPSCLSTTPTRPTPVSSMRATHSAMMSSSSSPTSDCMGAVVVNASTVTGQHRSRHARAQPSFGDCSKATSTVTHCATGTRASAGP
;
A
#
# COMPACT_ATOMS: atom_id res chain seq x y z
N MET A 1 11.40 4.02 -10.16
CA MET A 1 11.17 4.06 -8.68
C MET A 1 11.11 5.49 -8.18
N THR A 2 12.23 6.22 -8.20
CA THR A 2 12.30 7.63 -7.72
C THR A 2 11.29 8.52 -8.43
N SER A 3 11.11 8.33 -9.75
CA SER A 3 10.13 9.05 -10.56
C SER A 3 8.69 8.87 -10.06
N LEU A 4 8.28 7.66 -9.69
CA LEU A 4 6.95 7.37 -9.15
C LEU A 4 6.70 8.08 -7.81
N ILE A 5 7.70 8.10 -6.92
CA ILE A 5 7.62 8.79 -5.61
C ILE A 5 7.50 10.30 -5.81
N LEU A 6 8.36 10.86 -6.68
CA LEU A 6 8.35 12.29 -7.02
C LEU A 6 7.06 12.71 -7.72
N ALA A 7 6.53 11.91 -8.66
CA ALA A 7 5.26 12.17 -9.32
C ALA A 7 4.07 12.13 -8.34
N ASN A 8 4.09 11.20 -7.37
CA ASN A 8 3.07 11.13 -6.33
C ASN A 8 3.12 12.37 -5.42
N ALA A 9 4.30 12.78 -4.94
CA ALA A 9 4.48 13.98 -4.13
C ALA A 9 4.11 15.27 -4.90
N LEU A 10 4.53 15.39 -6.16
CA LEU A 10 4.21 16.52 -7.03
C LEU A 10 2.70 16.62 -7.27
N CYS A 11 2.01 15.49 -7.47
CA CYS A 11 0.56 15.44 -7.62
C CYS A 11 -0.17 15.92 -6.36
N ILE A 12 0.25 15.44 -5.18
CA ILE A 12 -0.28 15.87 -3.87
C ILE A 12 -0.15 17.39 -3.71
N LEU A 13 1.06 17.94 -3.93
CA LEU A 13 1.31 19.37 -3.77
C LEU A 13 0.59 20.21 -4.83
N LEU A 14 0.48 19.73 -6.08
CA LEU A 14 -0.22 20.43 -7.15
C LEU A 14 -1.73 20.49 -6.90
N VAL A 15 -2.37 19.32 -6.81
CA VAL A 15 -3.85 19.22 -6.68
C VAL A 15 -4.30 19.79 -5.34
N GLY A 16 -3.62 19.41 -4.25
CA GLY A 16 -3.95 19.92 -2.92
C GLY A 16 -3.65 21.42 -2.76
N GLY A 17 -2.51 21.89 -3.29
CA GLY A 17 -2.12 23.30 -3.21
C GLY A 17 -2.97 24.24 -4.06
N LEU A 18 -3.36 23.82 -5.27
CA LEU A 18 -4.29 24.57 -6.11
C LEU A 18 -5.70 24.61 -5.53
N ARG A 19 -6.17 23.52 -4.89
CA ARG A 19 -7.56 23.42 -4.41
C ARG A 19 -7.79 23.97 -3.00
N PHE A 20 -6.85 23.77 -2.08
CA PHE A 20 -6.98 24.15 -0.67
C PHE A 20 -5.95 25.20 -0.22
N GLY A 21 -5.12 25.66 -1.14
CA GLY A 21 -4.04 26.62 -0.90
C GLY A 21 -2.73 25.96 -0.39
N PRO A 22 -1.59 26.64 -0.58
CA PRO A 22 -0.27 26.16 -0.14
C PRO A 22 -0.19 25.67 1.30
N SER A 23 -0.83 26.37 2.25
CA SER A 23 -0.79 26.05 3.68
C SER A 23 -1.50 24.75 4.05
N ALA A 24 -2.45 24.29 3.22
CA ALA A 24 -3.13 23.01 3.43
C ALA A 24 -2.26 21.81 3.07
N VAL A 25 -1.35 21.98 2.11
CA VAL A 25 -0.36 20.97 1.72
C VAL A 25 1.00 21.16 2.40
N LEU A 26 1.29 22.31 3.00
CA LEU A 26 2.53 22.60 3.73
C LEU A 26 2.24 23.02 5.18
N VAL A 27 1.68 22.09 5.96
CA VAL A 27 1.33 22.31 7.36
C VAL A 27 2.56 22.74 8.16
N GLY A 28 2.50 23.94 8.75
CA GLY A 28 3.58 24.52 9.56
C GLY A 28 4.69 25.24 8.79
N ALA A 29 4.68 25.25 7.44
CA ALA A 29 5.69 25.94 6.64
C ALA A 29 5.13 27.19 5.92
N PRO A 30 5.98 28.18 5.57
CA PRO A 30 5.55 29.36 4.83
C PRO A 30 4.97 29.02 3.45
N ALA A 31 3.81 29.58 3.11
CA ALA A 31 3.14 29.39 1.82
C ALA A 31 4.06 29.73 0.61
N ALA A 32 4.98 30.68 0.78
CA ALA A 32 5.98 31.05 -0.23
C ALA A 32 6.92 29.90 -0.65
N LEU A 33 7.07 28.85 0.17
CA LEU A 33 7.89 27.68 -0.16
C LEU A 33 7.21 26.70 -1.14
N TRP A 34 5.91 26.84 -1.40
CA TRP A 34 5.18 25.91 -2.27
C TRP A 34 5.65 25.94 -3.72
N ILE A 35 5.82 27.12 -4.32
CA ILE A 35 6.32 27.26 -5.70
C ILE A 35 7.75 26.71 -5.85
N PRO A 36 8.75 27.08 -5.03
CA PRO A 36 10.10 26.52 -5.18
C PRO A 36 10.15 25.02 -4.87
N LEU A 37 9.37 24.50 -3.92
CA LEU A 37 9.28 23.05 -3.67
C LEU A 37 8.68 22.30 -4.87
N MET A 38 7.61 22.84 -5.46
CA MET A 38 7.02 22.33 -6.70
C MET A 38 8.03 22.30 -7.85
N ALA A 39 8.79 23.40 -8.04
CA ALA A 39 9.83 23.48 -9.05
C ALA A 39 10.97 22.47 -8.82
N VAL A 40 11.42 22.30 -7.57
CA VAL A 40 12.45 21.32 -7.19
C VAL A 40 11.97 19.88 -7.43
N LEU A 41 10.73 19.55 -7.07
CA LEU A 41 10.15 18.23 -7.33
C LEU A 41 9.95 17.97 -8.83
N ALA A 42 9.49 18.95 -9.60
CA ALA A 42 9.33 18.85 -11.04
C ALA A 42 10.68 18.68 -11.76
N GLY A 43 11.69 19.48 -11.41
CA GLY A 43 13.05 19.34 -11.93
C GLY A 43 13.67 17.98 -11.57
N SER A 44 13.51 17.55 -10.32
CA SER A 44 13.94 16.22 -9.87
C SER A 44 13.24 15.09 -10.61
N LEU A 45 11.94 15.26 -10.91
CA LEU A 45 11.15 14.29 -11.67
C LEU A 45 11.63 14.21 -13.12
N LEU A 46 11.90 15.34 -13.77
CA LEU A 46 12.47 15.40 -15.12
C LEU A 46 13.85 14.72 -15.18
N VAL A 47 14.73 14.96 -14.21
CA VAL A 47 16.04 14.29 -14.10
C VAL A 47 15.88 12.79 -13.86
N ALA A 48 14.94 12.37 -13.01
CA ALA A 48 14.64 10.97 -12.76
C ALA A 48 14.09 10.26 -14.02
N LEU A 49 13.17 10.91 -14.74
CA LEU A 49 12.63 10.40 -16.00
C LEU A 49 13.69 10.31 -17.09
N ARG A 50 14.53 11.33 -17.29
CA ARG A 50 15.67 11.27 -18.23
C ARG A 50 16.60 10.09 -17.92
N ARG A 51 16.92 9.86 -16.64
CA ARG A 51 17.74 8.71 -16.20
C ARG A 51 17.04 7.36 -16.39
N GLU A 52 15.71 7.30 -16.28
CA GLU A 52 14.94 6.08 -16.54
C GLU A 52 14.81 5.83 -18.06
N VAL A 53 14.62 6.86 -18.90
CA VAL A 53 14.65 6.76 -20.37
C VAL A 53 16.00 6.24 -20.88
N ALA A 54 17.10 6.81 -20.40
CA ALA A 54 18.47 6.39 -20.78
C ALA A 54 18.82 4.95 -20.36
N ARG A 55 17.96 4.29 -19.57
CA ARG A 55 18.10 2.89 -19.14
C ARG A 55 17.08 1.96 -19.80
N HIS A 56 16.29 2.44 -20.76
CA HIS A 56 15.12 1.74 -21.32
C HIS A 56 14.11 1.30 -20.23
N GLN A 57 13.97 2.16 -19.23
CA GLN A 57 13.14 1.99 -18.03
C GLN A 57 12.08 3.09 -17.88
N ALA A 58 11.76 3.84 -18.94
CA ALA A 58 10.74 4.89 -18.88
C ALA A 58 9.37 4.29 -18.52
N PRO A 59 8.49 5.02 -17.81
CA PRO A 59 7.21 4.46 -17.40
C PRO A 59 6.32 4.06 -18.58
N TRP A 60 6.37 4.81 -19.70
CA TRP A 60 5.63 4.50 -20.93
C TRP A 60 6.16 3.29 -21.72
N GLN A 61 7.40 2.84 -21.47
CA GLN A 61 7.99 1.69 -22.18
C GLN A 61 7.50 0.33 -21.64
N CYS A 62 6.86 0.29 -20.46
CA CYS A 62 6.36 -0.94 -19.87
C CYS A 62 4.93 -0.74 -19.35
N ARG A 63 3.96 -1.49 -19.90
CA ARG A 63 2.54 -1.40 -19.53
C ARG A 63 2.31 -1.37 -18.01
N THR A 64 3.03 -2.18 -17.21
CA THR A 64 2.81 -2.17 -15.75
C THR A 64 3.46 -0.99 -15.03
N ARG A 65 4.49 -0.34 -15.59
CA ARG A 65 5.00 0.93 -15.03
C ARG A 65 3.96 2.03 -15.22
N ILE A 66 3.29 2.10 -16.38
CA ILE A 66 2.14 2.99 -16.61
C ILE A 66 1.05 2.72 -15.56
N LEU A 67 0.71 1.45 -15.31
CA LEU A 67 -0.30 1.10 -14.31
C LEU A 67 0.05 1.59 -12.90
N LEU A 68 1.31 1.49 -12.45
CA LEU A 68 1.71 2.10 -11.17
C LEU A 68 1.58 3.62 -11.16
N TRP A 69 1.87 4.29 -12.29
CA TRP A 69 1.73 5.73 -12.42
C TRP A 69 0.26 6.20 -12.46
N LEU A 70 -0.64 5.40 -13.00
CA LEU A 70 -2.08 5.63 -12.89
C LEU A 70 -2.57 5.35 -11.46
N ILE A 71 -2.06 4.31 -10.82
CA ILE A 71 -2.48 3.92 -9.46
C ILE A 71 -2.04 4.96 -8.42
N PHE A 72 -0.75 5.31 -8.32
CA PHE A 72 -0.27 6.16 -7.21
C PHE A 72 -0.59 7.66 -7.43
N PRO A 73 0.02 8.36 -8.41
CA PRO A 73 -0.39 9.73 -8.77
C PRO A 73 -1.89 9.91 -9.00
N GLY A 74 -2.59 8.93 -9.60
CA GLY A 74 -4.05 9.00 -9.78
C GLY A 74 -4.84 8.84 -8.48
N ALA A 75 -4.47 7.91 -7.59
CA ALA A 75 -5.05 7.85 -6.24
C ALA A 75 -4.80 9.13 -5.46
N ALA A 76 -3.61 9.72 -5.55
CA ALA A 76 -3.28 10.99 -4.93
C ALA A 76 -4.15 12.12 -5.50
N ALA A 77 -4.28 12.23 -6.82
CA ALA A 77 -5.15 13.22 -7.46
C ALA A 77 -6.59 13.09 -6.95
N LEU A 78 -7.14 11.88 -6.94
CA LEU A 78 -8.51 11.62 -6.47
C LEU A 78 -8.68 11.90 -4.97
N ASN A 79 -7.78 11.42 -4.11
CA ASN A 79 -7.84 11.68 -2.65
C ASN A 79 -7.79 13.20 -2.32
N TRP A 80 -7.17 14.01 -3.18
CA TRP A 80 -7.19 15.47 -3.08
C TRP A 80 -8.32 16.15 -3.87
N SER A 81 -8.90 15.53 -4.91
CA SER A 81 -10.00 16.08 -5.71
C SER A 81 -11.42 15.73 -5.19
N VAL A 82 -11.59 14.67 -4.39
CA VAL A 82 -12.90 14.25 -3.85
C VAL A 82 -13.31 15.06 -2.61
N GLY A 83 -12.34 15.52 -1.82
CA GLY A 83 -12.47 16.55 -0.76
C GLY A 83 -13.78 16.70 0.02
N SER A 84 -14.03 15.75 0.92
CA SER A 84 -14.88 15.79 2.14
C SER A 84 -16.26 16.49 2.11
N GLN A 85 -16.81 16.82 0.94
CA GLN A 85 -18.25 17.04 0.77
C GLN A 85 -18.95 15.77 1.29
N ARG A 86 -19.99 15.92 2.12
CA ARG A 86 -20.58 14.81 2.91
C ARG A 86 -21.30 13.74 2.08
N GLN A 87 -21.21 13.81 0.77
CA GLN A 87 -21.74 12.86 -0.17
C GLN A 87 -20.63 12.54 -1.18
N ILE A 88 -20.13 11.31 -1.14
CA ILE A 88 -19.41 10.70 -2.28
C ILE A 88 -20.50 10.39 -3.32
N ALA A 89 -21.00 11.42 -4.00
CA ALA A 89 -22.09 11.35 -4.95
C ALA A 89 -21.64 11.96 -6.29
N GLY A 90 -22.08 11.35 -7.40
CA GLY A 90 -21.63 11.72 -8.74
C GLY A 90 -20.36 10.96 -9.16
N ALA A 91 -19.52 11.62 -9.97
CA ALA A 91 -18.42 10.99 -10.73
C ALA A 91 -17.27 10.41 -9.88
N ASP A 92 -17.14 10.82 -8.62
CA ASP A 92 -16.08 10.39 -7.73
C ASP A 92 -16.16 8.90 -7.38
N LEU A 93 -17.37 8.37 -7.13
CA LEU A 93 -17.56 6.96 -6.79
C LEU A 93 -17.18 6.02 -7.95
N PRO A 94 -17.61 6.25 -9.21
CA PRO A 94 -17.09 5.52 -10.38
C PRO A 94 -15.58 5.64 -10.57
N ALA A 95 -15.00 6.84 -10.48
CA ALA A 95 -13.56 7.04 -10.69
C ALA A 95 -12.71 6.28 -9.67
N LEU A 96 -13.12 6.33 -8.40
CA LEU A 96 -12.52 5.54 -7.34
C LEU A 96 -12.77 4.03 -7.56
N ALA A 97 -13.99 3.59 -7.86
CA ALA A 97 -14.30 2.17 -8.09
C ALA A 97 -13.49 1.56 -9.26
N LEU A 98 -13.28 2.33 -10.34
CA LEU A 98 -12.40 1.96 -11.46
C LEU A 98 -10.94 1.81 -11.00
N LEU A 99 -10.45 2.69 -10.12
CA LEU A 99 -9.11 2.63 -9.55
C LEU A 99 -8.91 1.37 -8.68
N LEU A 100 -9.89 1.03 -7.83
CA LEU A 100 -9.84 -0.21 -7.04
C LEU A 100 -9.94 -1.45 -7.93
N GLY A 101 -10.85 -1.45 -8.92
CA GLY A 101 -10.95 -2.51 -9.92
C GLY A 101 -9.63 -2.72 -10.66
N LEU A 102 -8.93 -1.64 -11.01
CA LEU A 102 -7.60 -1.68 -11.62
C LEU A 102 -6.55 -2.28 -10.67
N VAL A 103 -6.51 -1.86 -9.41
CA VAL A 103 -5.62 -2.42 -8.39
C VAL A 103 -5.85 -3.93 -8.22
N ILE A 104 -7.10 -4.36 -8.06
CA ILE A 104 -7.49 -5.77 -7.93
C ILE A 104 -7.11 -6.57 -9.18
N ALA A 105 -7.41 -6.06 -10.39
CA ALA A 105 -7.08 -6.73 -11.64
C ALA A 105 -5.56 -6.92 -11.83
N VAL A 106 -4.74 -5.92 -11.46
CA VAL A 106 -3.28 -6.03 -11.51
C VAL A 106 -2.77 -7.00 -10.44
N LEU A 107 -3.32 -6.98 -9.23
CA LEU A 107 -2.95 -7.91 -8.16
C LEU A 107 -3.25 -9.37 -8.52
N ALA A 108 -4.46 -9.64 -9.03
CA ALA A 108 -4.90 -10.96 -9.48
C ALA A 108 -4.02 -11.46 -10.64
N ARG A 109 -3.77 -10.62 -11.65
CA ARG A 109 -2.86 -10.95 -12.76
C ARG A 109 -1.42 -11.24 -12.29
N ARG A 110 -1.00 -10.65 -11.17
CA ARG A 110 0.32 -10.86 -10.56
C ARG A 110 0.35 -11.93 -9.47
N TRP A 111 -0.76 -12.61 -9.18
CA TRP A 111 -0.85 -13.62 -8.14
C TRP A 111 0.30 -14.67 -8.18
N PRO A 112 0.73 -15.20 -9.34
CA PRO A 112 1.84 -16.17 -9.40
C PRO A 112 3.18 -15.65 -8.83
N GLU A 113 3.37 -14.33 -8.75
CA GLU A 113 4.61 -13.70 -8.26
C GLU A 113 4.69 -13.61 -6.72
N TRP A 114 3.56 -13.76 -6.04
CA TRP A 114 3.47 -13.49 -4.60
C TRP A 114 2.55 -14.44 -3.82
N GLY A 115 1.51 -14.99 -4.43
CA GLY A 115 0.52 -15.88 -3.80
C GLY A 115 1.11 -17.17 -3.21
N GLY A 116 2.25 -17.64 -3.72
CA GLY A 116 2.99 -18.76 -3.12
C GLY A 116 3.48 -18.47 -1.68
N ARG A 117 3.54 -17.19 -1.26
CA ARG A 117 3.84 -16.80 0.12
C ARG A 117 2.64 -17.02 1.03
N GLU A 118 1.42 -16.73 0.57
CA GLU A 118 0.18 -16.94 1.33
C GLU A 118 -0.06 -18.42 1.65
N LEU A 119 0.33 -19.32 0.73
CA LEU A 119 0.19 -20.77 0.90
C LEU A 119 1.35 -21.40 1.71
N SER A 120 2.43 -20.66 1.98
CA SER A 120 3.63 -21.18 2.63
C SER A 120 3.58 -21.02 4.15
N ARG A 121 3.63 -22.14 4.88
CA ARG A 121 3.80 -22.15 6.36
C ARG A 121 5.01 -21.31 6.81
N ALA A 122 6.09 -21.28 6.02
CA ALA A 122 7.26 -20.45 6.31
C ALA A 122 6.93 -18.95 6.19
N GLY A 123 6.14 -18.53 5.20
CA GLY A 123 5.69 -17.15 5.05
C GLY A 123 4.85 -16.68 6.24
N TRP A 124 3.96 -17.54 6.75
CA TRP A 124 3.20 -17.28 7.97
C TRP A 124 4.09 -17.23 9.22
N GLY A 125 5.00 -18.19 9.39
CA GLY A 125 5.92 -18.22 10.54
C GLY A 125 6.87 -17.02 10.59
N ILE A 126 7.34 -16.54 9.44
CA ILE A 126 8.14 -15.30 9.34
C ILE A 126 7.28 -14.08 9.65
N ALA A 127 6.03 -14.00 9.16
CA ALA A 127 5.12 -12.92 9.53
C ALA A 127 4.89 -12.90 11.05
N ALA A 128 4.51 -14.01 11.67
CA ALA A 128 4.31 -14.12 13.12
C ALA A 128 5.54 -13.62 13.90
N ARG A 129 6.75 -14.07 13.55
CA ARG A 129 8.00 -13.60 14.18
C ARG A 129 8.25 -12.09 14.06
N TRP A 130 7.82 -11.45 12.98
CA TRP A 130 8.06 -10.03 12.74
C TRP A 130 6.96 -9.11 13.25
N VAL A 131 5.70 -9.55 13.25
CA VAL A 131 4.55 -8.68 13.56
C VAL A 131 3.72 -9.09 14.76
N LEU A 132 3.82 -10.32 15.28
CA LEU A 132 2.99 -10.76 16.41
C LEU A 132 3.28 -9.93 17.67
N LEU A 133 4.54 -9.84 18.09
CA LEU A 133 4.94 -9.08 19.29
C LEU A 133 4.58 -7.58 19.21
N PRO A 134 4.92 -6.81 18.16
CA PRO A 134 4.53 -5.40 18.11
C PRO A 134 3.01 -5.21 18.01
N THR A 135 2.27 -6.08 17.30
CA THR A 135 0.80 -6.01 17.26
C THR A 135 0.20 -6.29 18.63
N LEU A 136 0.69 -7.34 19.33
CA LEU A 136 0.22 -7.70 20.67
C LEU A 136 0.51 -6.59 21.68
N ALA A 137 1.68 -5.97 21.63
CA ALA A 137 2.02 -4.83 22.48
C ALA A 137 1.05 -3.64 22.26
N VAL A 138 0.73 -3.31 20.99
CA VAL A 138 -0.27 -2.29 20.67
C VAL A 138 -1.66 -2.70 21.18
N VAL A 139 -2.11 -3.94 20.95
CA VAL A 139 -3.42 -4.43 21.39
C VAL A 139 -3.55 -4.41 22.92
N ILE A 140 -2.55 -4.88 23.67
CA ILE A 140 -2.55 -4.82 25.14
C ILE A 140 -2.63 -3.38 25.61
N TRP A 141 -1.80 -2.49 25.06
CA TRP A 141 -1.87 -1.05 25.37
C TRP A 141 -3.26 -0.46 25.09
N GLY A 142 -3.88 -0.85 23.98
CA GLY A 142 -5.23 -0.45 23.62
C GLY A 142 -6.27 -0.90 24.64
N LEU A 143 -6.24 -2.17 25.03
CA LEU A 143 -7.13 -2.73 26.05
C LEU A 143 -6.97 -2.02 27.40
N THR A 144 -5.74 -1.72 27.84
CA THR A 144 -5.48 -0.93 29.06
C THR A 144 -5.95 0.52 28.99
N ARG A 145 -6.24 1.03 27.80
CA ARG A 145 -6.78 2.38 27.54
C ARG A 145 -8.31 2.41 27.35
N GLY A 146 -8.98 1.26 27.43
CA GLY A 146 -10.43 1.17 27.26
C GLY A 146 -10.91 1.19 25.80
N ALA A 147 -10.15 0.60 24.87
CA ALA A 147 -10.47 0.50 23.43
C ALA A 147 -11.72 -0.34 23.07
N ALA A 148 -12.71 -0.47 23.97
CA ALA A 148 -13.84 -1.38 23.87
C ALA A 148 -15.18 -0.65 23.64
N ASP A 149 -15.14 0.54 23.03
CA ASP A 149 -16.34 1.28 22.63
C ASP A 149 -17.14 0.52 21.54
N GLY A 150 -18.43 0.83 21.42
CA GLY A 150 -19.40 0.05 20.63
C GLY A 150 -19.08 -0.14 19.13
N ASP A 151 -18.25 0.71 18.54
CA ASP A 151 -17.83 0.61 17.13
C ASP A 151 -16.61 -0.30 16.91
N THR A 152 -16.02 -0.84 17.98
CA THR A 152 -14.84 -1.72 17.93
C THR A 152 -15.07 -2.98 17.08
N PRO A 153 -16.21 -3.69 17.15
CA PRO A 153 -16.44 -4.87 16.31
C PRO A 153 -16.47 -4.54 14.80
N ILE A 154 -17.06 -3.41 14.42
CA ILE A 154 -17.10 -2.94 13.02
C ILE A 154 -15.68 -2.58 12.56
N SER A 155 -14.92 -1.90 13.43
CA SER A 155 -13.52 -1.56 13.19
C SER A 155 -12.66 -2.81 12.97
N LEU A 156 -12.78 -3.81 13.86
CA LEU A 156 -12.06 -5.09 13.78
C LEU A 156 -12.41 -5.91 12.53
N ALA A 157 -13.66 -5.84 12.04
CA ALA A 157 -14.08 -6.51 10.81
C ALA A 157 -13.59 -5.78 9.54
N THR A 158 -13.59 -4.45 9.55
CA THR A 158 -13.33 -3.64 8.34
C THR A 158 -11.87 -3.27 8.15
N TYR A 159 -11.15 -2.86 9.20
CA TYR A 159 -9.75 -2.41 9.07
C TYR A 159 -8.80 -3.46 8.50
N PRO A 160 -8.88 -4.77 8.80
CA PRO A 160 -8.03 -5.78 8.15
C PRO A 160 -8.27 -5.88 6.64
N ILE A 161 -9.49 -5.67 6.16
CA ILE A 161 -9.83 -5.68 4.73
C ILE A 161 -9.22 -4.43 4.05
N PHE A 162 -9.38 -3.25 4.66
CA PHE A 162 -8.73 -2.02 4.19
C PHE A 162 -7.19 -2.13 4.20
N ALA A 163 -6.62 -2.69 5.26
CA ALA A 163 -5.19 -2.93 5.40
C ALA A 163 -4.65 -3.90 4.34
N LEU A 164 -5.43 -4.93 3.98
CA LEU A 164 -5.07 -5.86 2.90
C LEU A 164 -4.99 -5.12 1.55
N ALA A 165 -6.01 -4.32 1.21
CA ALA A 165 -5.99 -3.50 -0.01
C ALA A 165 -4.83 -2.49 0.00
N GLN A 166 -4.59 -1.81 1.13
CA GLN A 166 -3.50 -0.85 1.31
C GLN A 166 -2.12 -1.49 1.16
N LEU A 167 -1.84 -2.62 1.80
CA LEU A 167 -0.56 -3.33 1.65
C LEU A 167 -0.41 -3.93 0.25
N ALA A 168 -1.48 -4.49 -0.34
CA ALA A 168 -1.40 -5.02 -1.69
C ALA A 168 -1.04 -3.93 -2.70
N ALA A 169 -1.67 -2.75 -2.61
CA ALA A 169 -1.35 -1.59 -3.43
C ALA A 169 0.04 -1.01 -3.13
N ALA A 170 0.36 -0.67 -1.88
CA ALA A 170 1.55 0.10 -1.51
C ALA A 170 2.83 -0.75 -1.34
N LEU A 171 2.70 -2.06 -1.09
CA LEU A 171 3.81 -2.99 -0.93
C LEU A 171 3.91 -3.95 -2.12
N VAL A 172 2.90 -4.78 -2.39
CA VAL A 172 3.03 -5.89 -3.36
C VAL A 172 3.20 -5.41 -4.81
N LEU A 173 2.36 -4.47 -5.28
CA LEU A 173 2.44 -3.94 -6.65
C LEU A 173 3.78 -3.25 -6.99
N PRO A 174 4.27 -2.27 -6.20
CA PRO A 174 5.57 -1.67 -6.47
C PRO A 174 6.72 -2.66 -6.21
N TRP A 175 6.63 -3.55 -5.20
CA TRP A 175 7.67 -4.55 -4.93
C TRP A 175 7.91 -5.49 -6.11
N THR A 176 6.83 -6.04 -6.70
CA THR A 176 6.88 -6.93 -7.86
C THR A 176 7.40 -6.24 -9.11
N GLN A 177 7.06 -4.96 -9.32
CA GLN A 177 7.63 -4.19 -10.43
C GLN A 177 9.11 -3.89 -10.21
N TRP A 178 9.47 -3.35 -9.05
CA TRP A 178 10.86 -3.01 -8.71
C TRP A 178 11.77 -4.24 -8.61
N ALA A 179 11.20 -5.44 -8.44
CA ALA A 179 11.92 -6.70 -8.61
C ALA A 179 12.39 -6.92 -10.05
N ARG A 180 11.48 -6.81 -11.02
CA ARG A 180 11.80 -6.87 -12.45
C ARG A 180 12.76 -5.75 -12.87
N ASP A 181 12.63 -4.58 -12.26
CA ASP A 181 13.47 -3.42 -12.54
C ASP A 181 14.91 -3.50 -11.96
N GLY A 182 15.27 -4.60 -11.29
CA GLY A 182 16.59 -4.80 -10.69
C GLY A 182 16.88 -3.95 -9.44
N VAL A 183 15.86 -3.33 -8.83
CA VAL A 183 16.04 -2.51 -7.63
C VAL A 183 16.39 -3.41 -6.43
N SER A 184 17.43 -3.08 -5.69
CA SER A 184 17.82 -3.80 -4.45
C SER A 184 16.67 -3.86 -3.43
N SER A 185 16.54 -4.97 -2.71
CA SER A 185 15.44 -5.21 -1.74
C SER A 185 15.30 -4.11 -0.67
N GLY A 186 16.40 -3.57 -0.14
CA GLY A 186 16.37 -2.45 0.81
C GLY A 186 15.70 -1.20 0.23
N ARG A 187 16.10 -0.77 -0.97
CA ARG A 187 15.47 0.36 -1.68
C ARG A 187 13.98 0.14 -1.99
N ARG A 188 13.53 -1.10 -2.16
CA ARG A 188 12.09 -1.41 -2.29
C ARG A 188 11.33 -1.16 -1.00
N VAL A 189 11.89 -1.57 0.16
CA VAL A 189 11.30 -1.24 1.48
C VAL A 189 11.20 0.27 1.66
N THR A 190 12.29 1.02 1.40
CA THR A 190 12.28 2.48 1.47
C THR A 190 11.26 3.10 0.51
N GLY A 191 11.17 2.60 -0.73
CA GLY A 191 10.22 3.09 -1.72
C GLY A 191 8.75 2.90 -1.30
N SER A 192 8.39 1.70 -0.81
CA SER A 192 7.03 1.44 -0.30
C SER A 192 6.73 2.25 0.96
N THR A 193 7.72 2.40 1.85
CA THR A 193 7.60 3.26 3.04
C THR A 193 7.28 4.70 2.67
N LEU A 194 8.01 5.27 1.70
CA LEU A 194 7.79 6.65 1.24
C LEU A 194 6.45 6.82 0.52
N LEU A 195 6.06 5.88 -0.36
CA LEU A 195 4.75 5.93 -1.03
C LEU A 195 3.59 5.86 -0.02
N PHE A 196 3.71 4.98 0.97
CA PHE A 196 2.66 4.81 1.98
C PHE A 196 2.57 6.01 2.93
N ALA A 197 3.70 6.55 3.38
CA ALA A 197 3.75 7.77 4.17
C ALA A 197 3.14 8.97 3.41
N LEU A 198 3.46 9.13 2.13
CA LEU A 198 2.88 10.18 1.27
C LEU A 198 1.36 10.04 1.09
N ALA A 199 0.81 8.82 1.09
CA ALA A 199 -0.64 8.62 1.03
C ALA A 199 -1.39 9.22 2.25
N HIS A 200 -0.69 9.40 3.37
CA HIS A 200 -1.22 9.99 4.61
C HIS A 200 -0.93 11.50 4.73
N TRP A 201 -0.33 12.12 3.71
CA TRP A 201 -0.15 13.57 3.64
C TRP A 201 -1.51 14.30 3.71
N PRO A 202 -1.64 15.41 4.45
CA PRO A 202 -0.59 16.20 5.10
C PRO A 202 -0.48 15.96 6.61
N ASN A 203 -1.08 14.89 7.15
CA ASN A 203 -1.18 14.67 8.59
C ASN A 203 0.16 14.17 9.16
N PRO A 204 0.92 14.97 9.94
CA PRO A 204 2.26 14.61 10.37
C PRO A 204 2.30 13.39 11.29
N PHE A 205 1.29 13.24 12.15
CA PHE A 205 1.18 12.08 13.03
C PHE A 205 0.94 10.79 12.22
N ALA A 206 -0.03 10.82 11.30
CA ALA A 206 -0.32 9.69 10.43
C ALA A 206 0.88 9.34 9.52
N ILE A 207 1.57 10.33 8.93
CA ILE A 207 2.80 10.13 8.16
C ILE A 207 3.85 9.37 8.98
N MET A 208 4.15 9.80 10.21
CA MET A 208 5.19 9.16 11.04
C MET A 208 4.83 7.73 11.41
N VAL A 209 3.60 7.50 11.91
CA VAL A 209 3.14 6.17 12.33
C VAL A 209 3.08 5.21 11.14
N THR A 210 2.57 5.65 9.99
CA THR A 210 2.44 4.81 8.80
C THR A 210 3.77 4.54 8.11
N ALA A 211 4.73 5.49 8.16
CA ALA A 211 6.11 5.25 7.75
C ALA A 211 6.78 4.17 8.63
N ALA A 212 6.66 4.28 9.96
CA ALA A 212 7.21 3.29 10.88
C ALA A 212 6.59 1.89 10.68
N GLY A 213 5.26 1.82 10.57
CA GLY A 213 4.53 0.58 10.29
C GLY A 213 4.94 -0.06 8.95
N MET A 214 4.91 0.71 7.86
CA MET A 214 5.28 0.20 6.52
C MET A 214 6.76 -0.19 6.43
N PHE A 215 7.65 0.44 7.19
CA PHE A 215 9.03 -0.02 7.30
C PHE A 215 9.10 -1.42 7.93
N VAL A 216 8.39 -1.66 9.04
CA VAL A 216 8.32 -2.98 9.70
C VAL A 216 7.67 -4.03 8.80
N TRP A 217 6.50 -3.75 8.22
CA TRP A 217 5.80 -4.67 7.31
C TRP A 217 6.61 -4.94 6.04
N GLY A 218 7.27 -3.93 5.48
CA GLY A 218 8.18 -4.07 4.34
C GLY A 218 9.43 -4.91 4.66
N MET A 219 9.97 -4.81 5.87
CA MET A 219 11.10 -5.63 6.35
C MET A 219 10.71 -7.09 6.62
N ALA A 220 9.46 -7.35 7.01
CA ALA A 220 8.88 -8.69 7.11
C ALA A 220 8.65 -9.29 5.70
N TRP A 221 7.99 -8.54 4.81
CA TRP A 221 7.78 -8.92 3.41
C TRP A 221 9.08 -9.17 2.64
N ARG A 222 10.14 -8.40 2.92
CA ARG A 222 11.49 -8.63 2.39
C ARG A 222 12.03 -10.01 2.76
N ARG A 223 11.70 -10.53 3.94
CA ARG A 223 12.09 -11.87 4.41
C ARG A 223 11.14 -12.98 3.94
N GLY A 224 10.13 -12.67 3.13
CA GLY A 224 9.22 -13.67 2.57
C GLY A 224 7.93 -13.90 3.35
N SER A 225 7.55 -12.99 4.27
CA SER A 225 6.24 -13.04 4.93
C SER A 225 5.08 -13.13 3.93
N ALA A 226 4.03 -13.84 4.33
CA ALA A 226 2.70 -13.77 3.71
C ALA A 226 2.07 -12.39 3.96
N LEU A 227 1.22 -11.93 3.04
CA LEU A 227 0.54 -10.64 3.06
C LEU A 227 -0.61 -10.62 4.07
N LEU A 228 -1.42 -11.68 4.12
CA LEU A 228 -2.61 -11.75 4.97
C LEU A 228 -2.32 -11.52 6.48
N PRO A 229 -1.30 -12.16 7.11
CA PRO A 229 -0.94 -11.86 8.50
C PRO A 229 -0.36 -10.44 8.69
N LEU A 230 0.27 -9.83 7.67
CA LEU A 230 0.69 -8.42 7.75
C LEU A 230 -0.53 -7.49 7.71
N ALA A 231 -1.54 -7.80 6.88
CA ALA A 231 -2.80 -7.06 6.81
C ALA A 231 -3.61 -7.16 8.11
N LEU A 232 -3.66 -8.35 8.73
CA LEU A 232 -4.28 -8.53 10.04
C LEU A 232 -3.55 -7.71 11.12
N SER A 233 -2.22 -7.79 11.18
CA SER A 233 -1.39 -6.96 12.08
C SER A 233 -1.68 -5.47 11.92
N MET A 234 -1.68 -4.99 10.68
CA MET A 234 -1.93 -3.60 10.35
C MET A 234 -3.36 -3.17 10.70
N GLY A 235 -4.37 -3.99 10.40
CA GLY A 235 -5.77 -3.70 10.70
C GLY A 235 -6.07 -3.65 12.20
N LEU A 236 -5.50 -4.57 12.98
CA LEU A 236 -5.57 -4.55 14.45
C LEU A 236 -4.86 -3.32 15.03
N THR A 237 -3.65 -3.02 14.54
CA THR A 237 -2.87 -1.83 14.94
C THR A 237 -3.64 -0.55 14.63
N ALA A 238 -4.21 -0.42 13.42
CA ALA A 238 -5.03 0.72 13.03
C ALA A 238 -6.28 0.87 13.89
N THR A 239 -7.00 -0.24 14.15
CA THR A 239 -8.17 -0.26 15.04
C THR A 239 -7.82 0.34 16.39
N VAL A 240 -6.82 -0.20 17.07
CA VAL A 240 -6.41 0.27 18.39
C VAL A 240 -6.02 1.75 18.37
N ILE A 241 -5.15 2.16 17.44
CA ILE A 241 -4.69 3.55 17.29
C ILE A 241 -5.87 4.51 17.10
N THR A 242 -6.89 4.11 16.31
CA THR A 242 -8.08 4.94 16.05
C THR A 242 -9.05 5.01 17.23
N GLN A 243 -9.07 4.00 18.10
CA GLN A 243 -9.98 3.93 19.26
C GLN A 243 -9.37 4.51 20.54
N THR A 244 -8.04 4.65 20.66
CA THR A 244 -7.38 5.05 21.93
C THR A 244 -6.54 6.32 21.90
N LEU A 245 -6.23 6.86 20.72
CA LEU A 245 -5.56 8.15 20.63
C LEU A 245 -6.59 9.28 20.55
N PRO A 246 -6.33 10.41 21.22
CA PRO A 246 -7.27 11.50 21.24
C PRO A 246 -7.33 12.22 19.87
N ASP A 247 -8.52 12.74 19.56
CA ASP A 247 -8.88 13.31 18.26
C ASP A 247 -8.10 14.57 17.87
N ASP A 248 -7.52 15.26 18.86
CA ASP A 248 -6.69 16.45 18.71
C ASP A 248 -5.27 16.09 18.23
N LEU A 249 -4.68 15.02 18.77
CA LEU A 249 -3.38 14.49 18.36
C LEU A 249 -3.43 13.88 16.95
N THR A 250 -4.48 13.11 16.66
CA THR A 250 -4.60 12.38 15.38
C THR A 250 -5.27 13.17 14.26
N ALA A 251 -5.93 14.28 14.59
CA ALA A 251 -6.91 14.97 13.72
C ALA A 251 -8.03 14.02 13.21
N HIS A 252 -8.51 13.10 14.04
CA HIS A 252 -9.39 11.96 13.67
C HIS A 252 -8.77 11.04 12.59
N MET A 253 -7.45 10.87 12.58
CA MET A 253 -6.70 10.13 11.54
C MET A 253 -7.00 10.59 10.10
N ARG A 254 -7.49 11.83 9.92
CA ARG A 254 -7.82 12.40 8.61
C ARG A 254 -6.56 12.58 7.78
N VAL A 255 -6.67 12.31 6.49
CA VAL A 255 -5.61 12.49 5.49
C VAL A 255 -6.16 13.23 4.27
N GLY A 256 -5.27 13.66 3.38
CA GLY A 256 -5.63 14.35 2.15
C GLY A 256 -6.48 15.59 2.37
N ALA A 257 -7.44 15.80 1.48
CA ALA A 257 -8.37 16.92 1.51
C ALA A 257 -9.24 16.97 2.80
N SER A 258 -9.59 15.82 3.39
CA SER A 258 -10.39 15.75 4.62
C SER A 258 -9.69 16.32 5.86
N TYR A 259 -8.35 16.33 5.85
CA TYR A 259 -7.53 17.03 6.85
C TYR A 259 -7.48 18.53 6.56
N ALA A 260 -7.13 18.91 5.32
CA ALA A 260 -7.03 20.30 4.88
C ALA A 260 -8.27 21.14 5.24
N LEU A 261 -9.46 20.61 4.94
CA LEU A 261 -10.74 21.26 5.24
C LEU A 261 -11.00 21.43 6.74
N LYS A 262 -10.51 20.52 7.60
CA LYS A 262 -10.66 20.62 9.06
C LYS A 262 -9.73 21.70 9.63
N GLU A 263 -8.48 21.75 9.18
CA GLU A 263 -7.55 22.80 9.58
C GLU A 263 -8.03 24.20 9.16
N GLU A 264 -8.58 24.34 7.96
CA GLU A 264 -9.14 25.63 7.52
C GLU A 264 -10.33 26.07 8.42
N GLN A 265 -11.21 25.14 8.79
CA GLN A 265 -12.30 25.40 9.73
C GLN A 265 -11.78 25.84 11.11
N PHE A 266 -10.73 25.20 11.63
CA PHE A 266 -10.10 25.61 12.88
C PHE A 266 -9.43 26.99 12.79
N ALA A 267 -8.74 27.30 11.69
CA ALA A 267 -8.13 28.61 11.46
C ALA A 267 -9.19 29.74 11.41
N ARG A 268 -10.30 29.51 10.70
CA ARG A 268 -11.46 30.43 10.65
C ARG A 268 -12.10 30.60 12.04
N SER A 269 -12.25 29.53 12.82
CA SER A 269 -12.78 29.58 14.19
C SER A 269 -11.89 30.43 15.12
N ARG A 270 -10.57 30.15 15.16
CA ARG A 270 -9.60 30.88 16.00
C ARG A 270 -9.56 32.39 15.69
N SER A 271 -9.62 32.76 14.41
CA SER A 271 -9.62 34.19 14.01
C SER A 271 -10.91 34.91 14.44
N SER A 272 -12.06 34.24 14.39
CA SER A 272 -13.35 34.78 14.86
C SER A 272 -13.34 35.09 16.38
N THR A 273 -12.78 34.18 17.19
CA THR A 273 -12.64 34.35 18.64
C THR A 273 -11.69 35.50 18.97
N ARG A 274 -10.54 35.60 18.28
CA ARG A 274 -9.59 36.71 18.47
C ARG A 274 -10.21 38.07 18.12
N ARG A 275 -11.04 38.15 17.06
CA ARG A 275 -11.78 39.36 16.69
C ARG A 275 -12.81 39.75 17.76
N ARG A 276 -13.59 38.78 18.28
CA ARG A 276 -14.54 39.02 19.39
C ARG A 276 -13.85 39.50 20.67
N GLY A 277 -12.71 38.90 21.04
CA GLY A 277 -11.89 39.34 22.18
C GLY A 277 -11.46 40.81 22.06
N ARG A 278 -10.95 41.21 20.89
CA ARG A 278 -10.49 42.59 20.62
C ARG A 278 -11.62 43.64 20.67
N PHE A 279 -12.87 43.25 20.39
CA PHE A 279 -14.03 44.12 20.57
C PHE A 279 -14.46 44.25 22.03
N ARG A 280 -14.33 43.19 22.84
CA ARG A 280 -14.62 43.23 24.29
C ARG A 280 -13.58 44.01 25.10
N SER A 281 -12.31 44.03 24.67
CA SER A 281 -11.24 44.74 25.37
C SER A 281 -11.08 46.22 25.01
N ARG A 282 -11.95 46.80 24.16
CA ARG A 282 -12.04 48.26 24.06
C ARG A 282 -12.62 48.81 25.37
N PRO A 283 -11.87 49.59 26.17
CA PRO A 283 -12.35 50.03 27.47
C PRO A 283 -13.58 50.91 27.30
N ARG A 284 -14.65 50.63 28.08
CA ARG A 284 -15.87 51.45 28.17
C ARG A 284 -15.63 52.82 28.85
N GLY A 285 -14.40 53.32 28.87
CA GLY A 285 -13.95 54.54 29.55
C GLY A 285 -14.38 55.87 28.90
N ARG A 286 -15.12 55.84 27.78
CA ARG A 286 -15.63 57.06 27.10
C ARG A 286 -17.16 57.17 27.01
N ALA A 287 -17.91 56.27 27.65
CA ALA A 287 -19.38 56.30 27.69
C ALA A 287 -19.95 56.82 29.03
N LYS A 288 -19.13 57.48 29.87
CA LYS A 288 -19.54 58.01 31.18
C LYS A 288 -19.55 59.55 31.28
N ARG A 289 -19.58 60.26 30.15
CA ARG A 289 -19.56 61.73 30.08
C ARG A 289 -20.67 62.38 29.23
N ILE A 290 -21.68 61.62 28.80
CA ILE A 290 -22.90 62.13 28.12
C ILE A 290 -24.14 61.37 28.63
N LEU A 291 -24.30 61.27 29.95
CA LEU A 291 -25.49 60.69 30.59
C LEU A 291 -25.76 61.31 31.97
N LEU A 292 -25.53 62.63 32.05
CA LEU A 292 -25.97 63.52 33.14
C LEU A 292 -26.79 64.67 32.53
N ARG A 293 -27.84 64.32 31.79
CA ARG A 293 -28.98 65.15 31.36
C ARG A 293 -30.00 64.21 30.71
N GLY A 294 -31.14 63.99 31.36
CA GLY A 294 -32.16 63.03 30.90
C GLY A 294 -32.76 62.23 32.06
N SER A 295 -33.49 62.92 32.93
CA SER A 295 -34.22 62.31 34.04
C SER A 295 -35.48 61.57 33.58
N ALA A 296 -35.95 60.64 34.43
CA ALA A 296 -37.35 60.22 34.56
C ALA A 296 -38.08 59.58 33.35
N ALA A 297 -38.06 58.24 33.30
CA ALA A 297 -39.22 57.43 32.89
C ALA A 297 -39.04 55.96 33.34
N TRP A 298 -39.24 55.68 34.64
CA TRP A 298 -39.52 54.32 35.10
C TRP A 298 -41.00 54.04 34.91
N LEU A 299 -41.39 52.90 34.32
CA LEU A 299 -42.62 52.15 34.66
C LEU A 299 -42.68 50.80 33.89
N ARG A 300 -42.80 49.71 34.65
CA ARG A 300 -43.49 48.42 34.39
C ARG A 300 -43.44 47.78 32.98
N LEU A 301 -43.00 46.51 32.92
CA LEU A 301 -43.93 45.35 32.85
C LEU A 301 -43.25 43.98 33.08
N SER A 302 -44.10 43.00 33.41
CA SER A 302 -43.92 41.70 34.09
C SER A 302 -42.94 40.64 33.52
N PRO A 303 -42.60 39.60 34.33
CA PRO A 303 -41.84 38.42 33.89
C PRO A 303 -42.74 37.33 33.28
N ALA A 304 -42.22 36.58 32.28
CA ALA A 304 -42.84 35.33 31.82
C ALA A 304 -41.82 34.35 31.23
N MET A 305 -41.94 33.10 31.68
CA MET A 305 -41.49 31.82 31.09
C MET A 305 -40.48 31.80 29.93
N LEU A 306 -39.36 31.11 30.15
CA LEU A 306 -38.64 30.34 29.12
C LEU A 306 -38.43 28.90 29.63
N PRO A 307 -38.92 27.86 28.93
CA PRO A 307 -38.76 26.47 29.35
C PRO A 307 -37.36 25.92 29.02
N HIS A 308 -36.98 24.85 29.72
CA HIS A 308 -35.77 24.08 29.46
C HIS A 308 -35.70 23.57 28.01
N LEU A 309 -34.69 24.01 27.26
CA LEU A 309 -34.24 23.35 26.04
C LEU A 309 -33.13 22.34 26.35
N SER A 310 -33.53 21.17 26.84
CA SER A 310 -32.69 19.97 26.85
C SER A 310 -32.38 19.56 25.40
N SER A 311 -31.21 19.96 24.90
CA SER A 311 -30.74 19.52 23.58
C SER A 311 -30.37 18.03 23.65
N PRO A 312 -30.99 17.15 22.87
CA PRO A 312 -30.59 15.74 22.84
C PRO A 312 -29.17 15.62 22.28
N MET A 313 -28.30 14.88 22.98
CA MET A 313 -27.02 14.46 22.43
C MET A 313 -27.25 13.60 21.18
N LEU A 314 -27.06 14.18 20.00
CA LEU A 314 -27.03 13.42 18.75
C LEU A 314 -25.82 12.46 18.76
N PRO A 315 -25.98 11.19 18.34
CA PRO A 315 -24.91 10.21 18.35
C PRO A 315 -23.76 10.62 17.42
N ARG A 316 -22.52 10.39 17.87
CA ARG A 316 -21.27 10.74 17.16
C ARG A 316 -21.02 9.85 15.93
N SER A 317 -21.73 10.04 14.83
CA SER A 317 -21.48 9.32 13.56
C SER A 317 -20.46 10.03 12.65
N ASN A 318 -19.18 10.01 13.03
CA ASN A 318 -18.08 10.67 12.29
C ASN A 318 -17.23 9.72 11.40
N TYR A 319 -17.84 8.73 10.74
CA TYR A 319 -17.10 7.68 10.01
C TYR A 319 -16.73 7.98 8.55
N ALA A 320 -17.21 9.08 7.94
CA ALA A 320 -16.96 9.37 6.52
C ALA A 320 -15.50 9.75 6.17
N GLY A 321 -14.62 9.94 7.16
CA GLY A 321 -13.26 10.47 6.95
C GLY A 321 -12.24 9.46 6.41
N CYS A 322 -12.21 8.24 6.95
CA CYS A 322 -11.22 7.21 6.57
C CYS A 322 -11.65 6.36 5.36
N ILE A 323 -12.96 6.27 5.09
CA ILE A 323 -13.52 5.45 4.00
C ILE A 323 -13.07 5.93 2.60
N ALA A 324 -12.80 7.24 2.45
CA ALA A 324 -12.46 7.85 1.17
C ALA A 324 -11.06 7.48 0.64
N SER A 325 -10.13 7.04 1.49
CA SER A 325 -8.72 6.89 1.10
C SER A 325 -8.32 5.50 0.57
N LEU A 326 -9.26 4.54 0.46
CA LEU A 326 -9.13 3.39 -0.45
C LEU A 326 -10.43 2.61 -0.81
N LEU A 327 -11.60 3.25 -0.66
CA LEU A 327 -12.96 2.89 -1.13
C LEU A 327 -13.98 2.17 -0.25
N CYS A 328 -15.23 2.58 -0.48
CA CYS A 328 -16.46 2.09 0.10
C CYS A 328 -16.69 0.58 -0.08
N ALA A 329 -16.95 -0.09 1.04
CA ALA A 329 -17.78 -1.29 1.11
C ALA A 329 -18.69 -1.16 2.34
N GLY A 330 -20.00 -1.40 2.20
CA GLY A 330 -20.96 -1.33 3.32
C GLY A 330 -22.22 -0.50 3.09
N SER A 331 -22.94 -0.74 1.99
CA SER A 331 -24.31 -0.23 1.82
C SER A 331 -25.28 -0.99 2.75
N SER A 332 -25.54 -0.44 3.94
CA SER A 332 -26.62 -0.90 4.82
C SER A 332 -27.95 -0.27 4.39
N THR A 333 -28.63 -0.89 3.43
CA THR A 333 -30.02 -0.57 3.10
C THR A 333 -30.93 -1.10 4.20
N ARG A 334 -31.31 -0.24 5.17
CA ARG A 334 -32.40 -0.54 6.09
C ARG A 334 -33.71 -0.60 5.29
N ALA A 335 -34.33 -1.76 5.23
CA ALA A 335 -35.57 -1.96 4.50
C ALA A 335 -36.71 -1.12 5.09
N SER A 336 -37.44 -0.41 4.23
CA SER A 336 -38.80 0.05 4.49
C SER A 336 -39.76 -0.73 3.60
N SER A 337 -40.73 -1.38 4.22
CA SER A 337 -41.76 -2.19 3.56
C SER A 337 -42.62 -1.40 2.58
N GLY A 338 -42.77 -1.91 1.36
CA GLY A 338 -43.73 -1.47 0.34
C GLY A 338 -43.73 -2.49 -0.79
N GLY A 339 -44.84 -3.19 -0.99
CA GLY A 339 -44.87 -4.44 -1.78
C GLY A 339 -45.41 -4.33 -3.21
N VAL A 340 -45.82 -5.50 -3.71
CA VAL A 340 -46.63 -5.75 -4.94
C VAL A 340 -45.87 -5.96 -6.26
N THR A 341 -45.53 -7.24 -6.47
CA THR A 341 -45.60 -8.07 -7.70
C THR A 341 -45.22 -7.50 -9.09
N LYS A 342 -44.25 -8.17 -9.74
CA LYS A 342 -44.53 -9.10 -10.88
C LYS A 342 -43.34 -10.03 -11.17
N ALA A 343 -43.62 -11.10 -11.91
CA ALA A 343 -42.82 -12.34 -11.99
C ALA A 343 -41.87 -12.37 -13.24
N PRO A 344 -41.19 -13.50 -13.56
CA PRO A 344 -39.80 -13.44 -14.03
C PRO A 344 -39.63 -13.55 -15.55
N LEU A 345 -38.41 -13.29 -16.02
CA LEU A 345 -37.97 -13.66 -17.37
C LEU A 345 -36.73 -14.56 -17.31
N ILE A 346 -36.89 -15.75 -17.87
CA ILE A 346 -35.89 -16.81 -17.99
C ILE A 346 -34.95 -16.47 -19.14
N TRP A 347 -33.64 -16.68 -18.96
CA TRP A 347 -32.80 -17.02 -20.11
C TRP A 347 -31.75 -18.07 -19.76
N ARG A 348 -31.66 -19.09 -20.62
CA ARG A 348 -30.73 -20.23 -20.54
C ARG A 348 -30.05 -20.36 -21.90
N SER A 349 -28.80 -20.84 -21.87
CA SER A 349 -28.10 -21.48 -22.99
C SER A 349 -27.69 -20.63 -24.21
N ALA A 350 -26.38 -20.54 -24.43
CA ALA A 350 -25.76 -21.24 -25.55
C ALA A 350 -24.24 -21.43 -25.35
N ASN A 351 -23.77 -22.68 -25.45
CA ASN A 351 -22.39 -22.99 -25.82
C ASN A 351 -22.25 -22.86 -27.34
N SER A 352 -21.11 -22.36 -27.83
CA SER A 352 -20.55 -22.79 -29.12
C SER A 352 -19.04 -22.56 -29.17
N THR A 353 -18.38 -23.33 -30.02
CA THR A 353 -16.93 -23.61 -29.99
C THR A 353 -16.33 -23.41 -31.39
N PHE A 354 -15.01 -23.15 -31.48
CA PHE A 354 -14.17 -23.20 -32.71
C PHE A 354 -14.51 -22.16 -33.83
N LEU A 355 -13.57 -21.43 -34.47
CA LEU A 355 -12.39 -21.88 -35.24
C LEU A 355 -11.34 -20.76 -35.48
N ASN A 356 -10.07 -21.20 -35.54
CA ASN A 356 -8.98 -20.85 -36.47
C ASN A 356 -8.24 -19.48 -36.55
N HIS A 357 -6.94 -19.66 -36.81
CA HIS A 357 -5.88 -18.73 -37.18
C HIS A 357 -6.08 -18.02 -38.55
N PRO A 358 -5.21 -17.04 -38.85
CA PRO A 358 -4.35 -17.21 -40.02
C PRO A 358 -2.83 -17.16 -39.70
N SER A 359 -2.06 -17.88 -40.50
CA SER A 359 -0.58 -17.90 -40.49
C SER A 359 -0.05 -17.06 -41.66
N CYS A 360 1.10 -16.40 -41.49
CA CYS A 360 1.82 -15.77 -42.60
C CYS A 360 2.93 -16.71 -43.12
N LEU A 361 2.96 -16.91 -44.44
CA LEU A 361 4.01 -17.63 -45.16
C LEU A 361 5.20 -16.70 -45.46
N SER A 362 6.41 -17.26 -45.49
CA SER A 362 7.53 -16.74 -46.27
C SER A 362 8.38 -17.91 -46.77
N THR A 363 8.98 -17.76 -47.95
CA THR A 363 9.37 -18.86 -48.84
C THR A 363 10.83 -19.31 -48.71
N THR A 364 11.05 -20.61 -48.95
CA THR A 364 12.35 -21.26 -49.21
C THR A 364 12.95 -20.78 -50.56
N PRO A 365 14.27 -21.01 -50.79
CA PRO A 365 14.65 -22.22 -51.54
C PRO A 365 15.95 -22.90 -51.04
N THR A 366 16.05 -24.20 -51.36
CA THR A 366 17.21 -25.07 -51.08
C THR A 366 18.11 -25.26 -52.32
N ARG A 367 19.40 -25.56 -52.08
CA ARG A 367 20.35 -26.12 -53.07
C ARG A 367 21.35 -27.06 -52.33
N PRO A 368 22.15 -27.91 -53.03
CA PRO A 368 22.30 -29.30 -52.58
C PRO A 368 23.67 -29.64 -51.96
N THR A 369 23.76 -30.86 -51.47
CA THR A 369 24.93 -31.54 -50.90
C THR A 369 26.04 -31.85 -51.92
N PRO A 370 27.28 -32.03 -51.43
CA PRO A 370 28.24 -32.98 -52.00
C PRO A 370 28.51 -34.18 -51.06
N VAL A 371 29.14 -35.22 -51.59
CA VAL A 371 29.26 -36.58 -51.02
C VAL A 371 30.68 -36.91 -50.55
N SER A 372 30.81 -37.59 -49.41
CA SER A 372 31.94 -38.46 -49.00
C SER A 372 31.50 -39.26 -47.75
N SER A 373 31.34 -40.58 -47.69
CA SER A 373 32.16 -41.77 -48.06
C SER A 373 33.04 -42.31 -46.92
N MET A 374 32.97 -43.64 -46.70
CA MET A 374 33.64 -44.46 -45.66
C MET A 374 33.19 -44.21 -44.19
N ARG A 375 33.17 -45.20 -43.27
CA ARG A 375 33.63 -46.60 -43.28
C ARG A 375 32.73 -47.51 -42.41
N ALA A 376 32.99 -48.82 -42.43
CA ALA A 376 32.28 -49.91 -41.72
C ALA A 376 32.37 -49.81 -40.15
N THR A 377 31.73 -50.64 -39.31
CA THR A 377 31.64 -52.13 -39.29
C THR A 377 30.69 -52.67 -38.20
N HIS A 378 30.23 -53.94 -38.31
CA HIS A 378 29.61 -54.82 -37.28
C HIS A 378 28.20 -54.45 -36.74
N SER A 379 27.14 -55.24 -37.01
CA SER A 379 26.69 -56.47 -36.29
C SER A 379 25.79 -56.15 -35.09
N ALA A 380 24.67 -56.79 -34.77
CA ALA A 380 23.77 -57.78 -35.38
C ALA A 380 22.59 -57.98 -34.37
N MET A 381 21.43 -58.51 -34.80
CA MET A 381 20.46 -59.38 -34.05
C MET A 381 20.40 -59.32 -32.49
N MET A 382 19.24 -59.23 -31.80
CA MET A 382 17.90 -59.80 -32.07
C MET A 382 16.73 -59.05 -31.38
N SER A 383 15.52 -59.38 -31.81
CA SER A 383 14.22 -59.48 -31.09
C SER A 383 14.26 -59.82 -29.59
N SER A 384 13.22 -59.62 -28.74
CA SER A 384 11.81 -59.22 -28.94
C SER A 384 11.12 -58.82 -27.63
N SER A 385 9.95 -58.19 -27.75
CA SER A 385 8.89 -57.98 -26.74
C SER A 385 8.62 -59.10 -25.73
N SER A 386 8.32 -58.75 -24.47
CA SER A 386 6.92 -58.76 -23.94
C SER A 386 6.82 -58.45 -22.43
N SER A 387 5.69 -57.84 -22.05
CA SER A 387 5.07 -57.81 -20.70
C SER A 387 3.69 -58.51 -20.85
N PRO A 388 2.81 -58.76 -19.83
CA PRO A 388 2.60 -58.01 -18.57
C PRO A 388 2.16 -58.87 -17.34
N THR A 389 1.45 -58.25 -16.37
CA THR A 389 0.66 -58.82 -15.23
C THR A 389 1.45 -59.41 -14.04
N SER A 390 0.99 -59.33 -12.77
CA SER A 390 -0.19 -58.70 -12.14
C SER A 390 0.06 -58.39 -10.63
N ASP A 391 -0.77 -57.51 -10.04
CA ASP A 391 -0.82 -57.21 -8.60
C ASP A 391 -1.22 -58.40 -7.71
N CYS A 392 -0.83 -58.36 -6.42
CA CYS A 392 -1.64 -58.93 -5.33
C CYS A 392 -1.29 -58.31 -3.95
N MET A 393 -2.24 -58.36 -3.00
CA MET A 393 -2.22 -57.65 -1.71
C MET A 393 -1.39 -58.33 -0.60
N GLY A 394 -1.09 -57.59 0.47
CA GLY A 394 -0.79 -58.18 1.79
C GLY A 394 -0.33 -57.16 2.84
N ALA A 395 -1.09 -56.99 3.93
CA ALA A 395 -0.72 -56.15 5.08
C ALA A 395 -0.84 -56.93 6.40
N VAL A 396 -0.46 -56.28 7.51
CA VAL A 396 -0.73 -56.59 8.95
C VAL A 396 0.48 -56.98 9.83
N VAL A 397 0.93 -55.95 10.58
CA VAL A 397 1.34 -55.80 12.00
C VAL A 397 1.41 -57.02 12.95
N VAL A 398 2.28 -56.87 13.97
CA VAL A 398 2.38 -57.49 15.34
C VAL A 398 3.65 -58.36 15.51
N ASN A 399 4.42 -58.38 16.61
CA ASN A 399 4.98 -57.46 17.65
C ASN A 399 5.53 -58.37 18.80
N ALA A 400 6.42 -57.86 19.67
CA ALA A 400 7.15 -58.57 20.75
C ALA A 400 8.28 -59.52 20.24
N SER A 401 9.42 -59.70 20.92
CA SER A 401 9.64 -59.70 22.38
C SER A 401 10.95 -59.06 22.88
N THR A 402 10.94 -58.73 24.17
CA THR A 402 11.99 -58.08 24.99
C THR A 402 13.02 -59.08 25.55
N VAL A 403 14.33 -58.72 25.57
CA VAL A 403 15.31 -59.19 26.56
C VAL A 403 16.30 -58.06 26.91
N THR A 404 16.75 -58.02 28.17
CA THR A 404 17.57 -57.00 28.84
C THR A 404 19.10 -57.22 28.68
N GLY A 405 19.93 -56.18 28.85
CA GLY A 405 21.40 -56.35 28.95
C GLY A 405 22.24 -55.06 29.04
N GLN A 406 22.83 -54.80 30.21
CA GLN A 406 23.59 -53.59 30.61
C GLN A 406 24.90 -53.24 29.86
N HIS A 407 25.07 -51.93 29.61
CA HIS A 407 26.21 -51.05 29.94
C HIS A 407 27.71 -51.40 29.73
N ARG A 408 28.42 -50.36 29.19
CA ARG A 408 29.86 -49.97 29.31
C ARG A 408 30.92 -50.67 28.45
N SER A 409 31.39 -49.95 27.42
CA SER A 409 32.83 -49.63 27.25
C SER A 409 33.11 -48.50 26.23
N ARG A 410 34.17 -47.76 26.53
CA ARG A 410 34.79 -46.59 25.87
C ARG A 410 35.42 -46.87 24.48
N HIS A 411 35.47 -45.86 23.58
CA HIS A 411 36.68 -45.20 22.99
C HIS A 411 36.50 -44.67 21.54
N ALA A 412 37.35 -43.67 21.18
CA ALA A 412 37.66 -43.16 19.81
C ALA A 412 36.51 -42.42 19.07
N ARG A 413 36.68 -41.42 18.18
CA ARG A 413 37.76 -40.57 17.58
C ARG A 413 37.02 -39.37 16.90
N ALA A 414 37.55 -38.20 16.48
CA ALA A 414 38.81 -37.44 16.66
C ALA A 414 38.59 -35.99 16.11
N GLN A 415 39.61 -35.11 16.14
CA GLN A 415 39.73 -33.92 15.26
C GLN A 415 40.64 -34.26 14.05
N PRO A 416 40.63 -33.49 12.93
CA PRO A 416 41.45 -32.26 12.75
C PRO A 416 40.68 -31.14 12.01
N SER A 417 41.20 -29.99 11.59
CA SER A 417 42.19 -28.98 12.02
C SER A 417 42.29 -27.97 10.85
N PHE A 418 42.81 -26.76 11.09
CA PHE A 418 42.88 -25.68 10.09
C PHE A 418 43.90 -25.94 8.95
N GLY A 419 43.72 -25.23 7.83
CA GLY A 419 44.72 -25.09 6.76
C GLY A 419 44.56 -23.77 6.00
N ASP A 420 45.64 -22.97 5.94
CA ASP A 420 45.73 -21.70 5.21
C ASP A 420 45.91 -21.89 3.70
N CYS A 421 45.45 -20.91 2.90
CA CYS A 421 46.08 -20.62 1.61
C CYS A 421 45.77 -19.22 1.06
N SER A 422 46.79 -18.35 1.12
CA SER A 422 47.34 -17.55 0.02
C SER A 422 46.52 -16.46 -0.70
N LYS A 423 47.18 -15.31 -0.84
CA LYS A 423 46.77 -14.09 -1.56
C LYS A 423 46.78 -14.31 -3.09
N ALA A 424 45.92 -13.60 -3.81
CA ALA A 424 46.12 -13.28 -5.23
C ALA A 424 45.82 -11.80 -5.49
N THR A 425 46.84 -11.05 -5.90
CA THR A 425 46.75 -9.62 -6.25
C THR A 425 46.55 -9.50 -7.76
N SER A 426 45.51 -8.81 -8.21
CA SER A 426 45.26 -8.57 -9.64
C SER A 426 45.86 -7.23 -10.10
N THR A 427 46.99 -7.29 -10.79
CA THR A 427 47.61 -6.14 -11.45
C THR A 427 46.95 -5.88 -12.81
N VAL A 428 46.66 -4.62 -13.11
CA VAL A 428 46.12 -4.17 -14.41
C VAL A 428 47.27 -3.82 -15.35
N THR A 429 47.31 -4.41 -16.54
CA THR A 429 48.32 -4.09 -17.58
C THR A 429 47.67 -3.33 -18.72
N HIS A 430 48.19 -2.14 -19.04
CA HIS A 430 47.78 -1.36 -20.21
C HIS A 430 48.41 -1.93 -21.49
N CYS A 431 47.63 -2.04 -22.57
CA CYS A 431 48.17 -2.22 -23.92
C CYS A 431 48.67 -0.86 -24.46
N ALA A 432 49.92 -0.82 -24.92
CA ALA A 432 50.46 0.28 -25.71
C ALA A 432 50.62 -0.13 -27.18
N THR A 433 50.24 0.75 -28.09
CA THR A 433 50.33 0.56 -29.54
C THR A 433 51.76 0.70 -30.06
N GLY A 434 52.27 -0.31 -30.78
CA GLY A 434 53.54 -0.23 -31.50
C GLY A 434 53.33 0.05 -33.00
N THR A 435 53.84 1.18 -33.49
CA THR A 435 53.91 1.52 -34.90
C THR A 435 55.05 0.76 -35.59
N ARG A 436 54.81 0.25 -36.81
CA ARG A 436 55.81 -0.48 -37.60
C ARG A 436 56.36 0.43 -38.70
N ALA A 437 57.63 0.78 -38.62
CA ALA A 437 58.34 1.50 -39.67
C ALA A 437 59.01 0.54 -40.66
N SER A 438 59.10 0.95 -41.92
CA SER A 438 59.70 0.21 -43.04
C SER A 438 61.11 0.71 -43.35
N ALA A 439 62.05 -0.21 -43.60
CA ALA A 439 63.27 0.03 -44.37
C ALA A 439 63.72 -1.29 -45.03
N GLY A 440 64.22 -1.22 -46.27
CA GLY A 440 64.88 -2.34 -46.96
C GLY A 440 66.36 -2.50 -46.53
N PRO A 441 67.24 -3.12 -47.33
CA PRO A 441 67.13 -3.30 -48.80
C PRO A 441 66.38 -4.56 -49.24
#